data_AF-A0A447N8M0-F1
#
_entry.id   AF-A0A447N8M0-F1
#
_cell.length_a   1.000
_cell.length_b   1.000
_cell.length_c   1.000
_cell.angle_alpha   90.00
_cell.angle_beta   90.00
_cell.angle_gamma   90.00
#
_symmetry.space_group_name_H-M   'P 1'
#
loop_
_entity.id
_entity.type
_entity.pdbx_description
1 polymer ?
#
loop_
_entity_poly.entity_id
_entity_poly.type
_entity_poly.pdbx_seq_one_letter_code
_entity_poly.pdbx_strand_id
1 'polypeptide(L)'
;MPLHHLTRFPRLELIGAPTPLEYLPRLSDYLGREIYIKRDDVTPIAMGGNKLRKLEFLVADALREGADTLITAGAIQSNHVRQTAAVAAKLGLHCVALLENPIGTTAENYLTNGNRLLLDLFNTQIEMCDALTDPDAQLQTLATRIEAQGVQALCDSGRRLQRAGGNGIRRERPGNRPAV
;
A
#
# COMPACT_ATOMS: atom_id res chain seq x y z
N MET A 1 -11.67 -4.88 -28.80
CA MET A 1 -11.24 -3.88 -27.79
C MET A 1 -9.98 -4.38 -27.08
N PRO A 2 -8.82 -3.71 -27.21
CA PRO A 2 -7.53 -4.23 -26.72
C PRO A 2 -7.43 -4.38 -25.19
N LEU A 3 -8.26 -3.67 -24.42
CA LEU A 3 -8.18 -3.62 -22.95
C LEU A 3 -9.02 -4.69 -22.22
N HIS A 4 -9.80 -5.51 -22.94
CA HIS A 4 -10.67 -6.51 -22.30
C HIS A 4 -9.91 -7.50 -21.40
N HIS A 5 -8.65 -7.82 -21.75
CA HIS A 5 -7.78 -8.68 -20.95
C HIS A 5 -7.41 -8.11 -19.57
N LEU A 6 -7.63 -6.82 -19.29
CA LEU A 6 -7.34 -6.22 -17.98
C LEU A 6 -8.41 -6.55 -16.92
N THR A 7 -9.60 -6.97 -17.34
CA THR A 7 -10.72 -7.28 -16.43
C THR A 7 -10.53 -8.58 -15.64
N ARG A 8 -9.53 -9.40 -15.98
CA ARG A 8 -9.21 -10.66 -15.30
C ARG A 8 -8.52 -10.51 -13.94
N PHE A 9 -8.05 -9.30 -13.61
CA PHE A 9 -7.37 -9.03 -12.34
C PHE A 9 -8.39 -8.50 -11.32
N PRO A 10 -8.48 -9.09 -10.12
CA PRO A 10 -9.43 -8.65 -9.11
C PRO A 10 -9.09 -7.22 -8.68
N ARG A 11 -10.13 -6.43 -8.42
CA ARG A 11 -10.00 -5.01 -8.06
C ARG A 11 -11.04 -4.67 -6.99
N LEU A 12 -10.59 -4.11 -5.88
CA LEU A 12 -11.46 -3.46 -4.89
C LEU A 12 -11.88 -2.08 -5.39
N GLU A 13 -13.05 -1.63 -4.97
CA GLU A 13 -13.51 -0.27 -5.24
C GLU A 13 -13.13 0.64 -4.06
N LEU A 14 -11.96 1.28 -4.14
CA LEU A 14 -11.46 2.20 -3.12
C LEU A 14 -11.61 3.68 -3.55
N ILE A 15 -11.63 3.96 -4.84
CA ILE A 15 -11.68 5.33 -5.39
C ILE A 15 -13.11 5.76 -5.74
N GLY A 16 -13.96 4.82 -6.17
CA GLY A 16 -15.29 5.12 -6.69
C GLY A 16 -15.23 5.75 -8.08
N ALA A 17 -15.63 7.02 -8.20
CA ALA A 17 -15.70 7.72 -9.48
C ALA A 17 -14.32 8.01 -10.11
N PRO A 18 -14.23 8.16 -11.46
CA PRO A 18 -13.02 8.66 -12.09
C PRO A 18 -12.63 10.03 -11.54
N THR A 19 -11.34 10.21 -11.22
CA THR A 19 -10.85 11.47 -10.65
C THR A 19 -10.98 12.63 -11.66
N PRO A 20 -11.10 13.89 -11.21
CA PRO A 20 -11.25 15.03 -12.11
C PRO A 20 -10.06 15.22 -13.07
N LEU A 21 -10.34 15.71 -14.28
CA LEU A 21 -9.33 16.29 -15.18
C LEU A 21 -9.69 17.76 -15.34
N GLU A 22 -8.79 18.64 -14.92
CA GLU A 22 -9.03 20.08 -14.82
C GLU A 22 -8.10 20.84 -15.75
N TYR A 23 -8.63 21.79 -16.50
CA TYR A 23 -7.82 22.78 -17.21
C TYR A 23 -7.26 23.78 -16.20
N LEU A 24 -5.98 24.16 -16.33
CA LEU A 24 -5.33 25.15 -15.47
C LEU A 24 -5.18 26.49 -16.22
N PRO A 25 -6.24 27.32 -16.31
CA PRO A 25 -6.24 28.50 -17.19
C PRO A 25 -5.15 29.51 -16.83
N ARG A 26 -4.95 29.78 -15.54
CA ARG A 26 -3.97 30.77 -15.07
C ARG A 26 -2.52 30.33 -15.34
N LEU A 27 -2.23 29.04 -15.13
CA LEU A 27 -0.90 28.49 -15.41
C LEU A 27 -0.66 28.40 -16.91
N SER A 28 -1.70 28.08 -17.67
CA SER A 28 -1.63 28.00 -19.13
C SER A 28 -1.33 29.34 -19.76
N ASP A 29 -2.00 30.40 -19.31
CA ASP A 29 -1.75 31.78 -19.72
C ASP A 29 -0.31 32.22 -19.40
N TYR A 30 0.12 32.00 -18.15
CA TYR A 30 1.48 32.34 -17.71
C TYR A 30 2.59 31.67 -18.54
N LEU A 31 2.41 30.41 -18.95
CA LEU A 31 3.41 29.65 -19.71
C LEU A 31 3.19 29.67 -21.23
N GLY A 32 2.11 30.29 -21.73
CA GLY A 32 1.75 30.29 -23.14
C GLY A 32 1.49 28.88 -23.71
N ARG A 33 0.96 27.95 -22.90
CA ARG A 33 0.75 26.54 -23.28
C ARG A 33 -0.50 25.99 -22.61
N GLU A 34 -1.31 25.21 -23.30
CA GLU A 34 -2.44 24.52 -22.67
C GLU A 34 -1.97 23.46 -21.68
N ILE A 35 -2.34 23.62 -20.40
CA ILE A 35 -1.96 22.71 -19.32
C ILE A 35 -3.21 22.19 -18.63
N TYR A 36 -3.26 20.87 -18.49
CA TYR A 36 -4.30 20.15 -17.76
C TYR A 36 -3.67 19.37 -16.61
N ILE A 37 -4.44 19.15 -15.55
CA ILE A 37 -4.05 18.31 -14.41
C ILE A 37 -5.06 17.19 -14.20
N LYS A 38 -4.56 15.96 -14.05
CA LYS A 38 -5.34 14.81 -13.63
C LYS A 38 -5.24 14.67 -12.11
N ARG A 39 -6.34 14.90 -11.40
CA ARG A 39 -6.41 15.06 -9.93
C ARG A 39 -6.45 13.74 -9.17
N ASP A 40 -5.44 12.90 -9.35
CA ASP A 40 -5.30 11.63 -8.63
C ASP A 40 -4.95 11.79 -7.15
N ASP A 41 -4.68 13.02 -6.70
CA ASP A 41 -4.63 13.43 -5.30
C ASP A 41 -6.01 13.42 -4.64
N VAL A 42 -7.09 13.68 -5.39
CA VAL A 42 -8.46 13.72 -4.86
C VAL A 42 -9.05 12.31 -4.83
N THR A 43 -8.72 11.55 -3.78
CA THR A 43 -9.34 10.23 -3.53
C THR A 43 -9.79 10.08 -2.07
N PRO A 44 -10.80 9.22 -1.79
CA PRO A 44 -11.53 9.27 -0.51
C PRO A 44 -10.75 8.82 0.73
N ILE A 45 -9.64 8.10 0.56
CA ILE A 45 -8.95 7.43 1.67
C ILE A 45 -7.70 8.20 2.07
N ALA A 46 -7.69 8.66 3.33
CA ALA A 46 -6.54 9.26 4.03
C ALA A 46 -5.81 10.33 3.19
N MET A 47 -6.54 11.39 2.81
CA MET A 47 -6.04 12.52 1.99
C MET A 47 -5.64 12.15 0.54
N GLY A 48 -5.92 10.92 0.13
CA GLY A 48 -5.86 10.49 -1.26
C GLY A 48 -4.46 10.42 -1.88
N GLY A 49 -4.40 10.23 -3.19
CA GLY A 49 -3.15 10.05 -3.93
C GLY A 49 -3.12 8.80 -4.81
N ASN A 50 -2.15 8.79 -5.72
CA ASN A 50 -2.06 7.79 -6.78
C ASN A 50 -1.80 6.35 -6.30
N LYS A 51 -1.31 6.11 -5.07
CA LYS A 51 -1.06 4.74 -4.61
C LYS A 51 -2.34 3.98 -4.32
N LEU A 52 -3.47 4.68 -4.10
CA LEU A 52 -4.76 4.02 -3.94
C LEU A 52 -5.16 3.21 -5.17
N ARG A 53 -4.84 3.71 -6.38
CA ARG A 53 -5.11 2.97 -7.65
C ARG A 53 -4.37 1.65 -7.73
N LYS A 54 -3.14 1.60 -7.18
CA LYS A 54 -2.37 0.36 -7.11
C LYS A 54 -2.97 -0.58 -6.07
N LEU A 55 -3.27 -0.06 -4.88
CA LEU A 55 -3.81 -0.82 -3.75
C LEU A 55 -5.16 -1.48 -4.08
N GLU A 56 -5.98 -0.90 -4.97
CA GLU A 56 -7.22 -1.56 -5.42
C GLU A 56 -6.99 -2.97 -5.95
N PHE A 57 -5.90 -3.22 -6.68
CA PHE A 57 -5.57 -4.55 -7.20
C PHE A 57 -4.78 -5.36 -6.19
N LEU A 58 -3.79 -4.72 -5.55
CA LEU A 58 -2.88 -5.42 -4.66
C LEU A 58 -3.63 -5.98 -3.43
N VAL A 59 -4.45 -5.16 -2.79
CA VAL A 59 -5.20 -5.61 -1.61
C VAL A 59 -6.33 -6.57 -2.00
N ALA A 60 -6.87 -6.48 -3.22
CA ALA A 60 -7.80 -7.50 -3.72
C ALA A 60 -7.14 -8.89 -3.80
N ASP A 61 -5.91 -8.95 -4.32
CA ASP A 61 -5.14 -10.18 -4.33
C ASP A 61 -4.80 -10.64 -2.90
N ALA A 62 -4.44 -9.73 -1.99
CA ALA A 62 -4.16 -10.05 -0.59
C ALA A 62 -5.34 -10.73 0.12
N LEU A 63 -6.54 -10.18 -0.05
CA LEU A 63 -7.77 -10.76 0.51
C LEU A 63 -8.07 -12.12 -0.11
N ARG A 64 -7.83 -12.31 -1.41
CA ARG A 64 -8.01 -13.61 -2.08
C ARG A 64 -7.07 -14.67 -1.51
N GLU A 65 -5.85 -14.29 -1.16
CA GLU A 65 -4.86 -15.17 -0.56
C GLU A 65 -5.12 -15.45 0.93
N GLY A 66 -6.08 -14.76 1.55
CA GLY A 66 -6.43 -14.91 2.96
C GLY A 66 -5.52 -14.15 3.93
N ALA A 67 -4.77 -13.17 3.44
CA ALA A 67 -3.88 -12.37 4.29
C ALA A 67 -4.68 -11.56 5.32
N ASP A 68 -4.20 -11.54 6.56
CA ASP A 68 -4.72 -10.75 7.67
C ASP A 68 -3.84 -9.51 7.95
N THR A 69 -2.66 -9.45 7.33
CA THR A 69 -1.64 -8.42 7.59
C THR A 69 -0.99 -7.92 6.29
N LEU A 70 -0.94 -6.60 6.13
CA LEU A 70 -0.20 -5.94 5.06
C LEU A 70 1.17 -5.47 5.57
N ILE A 71 2.23 -5.82 4.85
CA ILE A 71 3.60 -5.39 5.17
C ILE A 71 4.11 -4.50 4.03
N THR A 72 4.61 -3.32 4.35
CA THR A 72 5.14 -2.38 3.35
C THR A 72 6.35 -1.61 3.88
N ALA A 73 7.04 -0.89 3.00
CA ALA A 73 8.23 -0.12 3.36
C ALA A 73 8.26 1.27 2.71
N GLY A 74 9.02 2.19 3.30
CA GLY A 74 9.37 3.47 2.68
C GLY A 74 9.98 4.47 3.65
N ALA A 75 10.13 5.71 3.20
CA ALA A 75 10.56 6.80 4.07
C ALA A 75 9.54 7.07 5.20
N ILE A 76 9.98 7.68 6.30
CA ILE A 76 9.11 8.15 7.41
C ILE A 76 7.89 8.93 6.90
N GLN A 77 8.06 9.77 5.87
CA GLN A 77 6.98 10.58 5.27
C GLN A 77 6.32 9.93 4.04
N SER A 78 6.40 8.61 3.89
CA SER A 78 5.90 7.91 2.70
C SER A 78 4.38 7.99 2.53
N ASN A 79 3.94 8.59 1.42
CA ASN A 79 2.53 8.58 1.00
C ASN A 79 2.02 7.15 0.74
N HIS A 80 2.89 6.24 0.28
CA HIS A 80 2.50 4.85 0.03
C HIS A 80 2.14 4.16 1.33
N VAL A 81 3.02 4.21 2.33
CA VAL A 81 2.82 3.57 3.62
C VAL A 81 1.56 4.11 4.30
N ARG A 82 1.33 5.43 4.27
CA ARG A 82 0.10 6.02 4.79
C ARG A 82 -1.16 5.46 4.11
N GLN A 83 -1.18 5.36 2.78
CA GLN A 83 -2.35 4.81 2.07
C GLN A 83 -2.53 3.31 2.34
N THR A 84 -1.45 2.53 2.43
CA THR A 84 -1.51 1.10 2.78
C THR A 84 -2.08 0.90 4.19
N ALA A 85 -1.58 1.65 5.17
CA ALA A 85 -2.07 1.61 6.55
C ALA A 85 -3.54 2.00 6.66
N ALA A 86 -3.98 3.05 5.96
CA ALA A 86 -5.37 3.46 5.93
C ALA A 86 -6.30 2.40 5.31
N VAL A 87 -5.85 1.74 4.23
CA VAL A 87 -6.60 0.65 3.60
C VAL A 87 -6.66 -0.57 4.51
N ALA A 88 -5.56 -0.91 5.19
CA ALA A 88 -5.53 -1.99 6.18
C ALA A 88 -6.55 -1.74 7.29
N ALA A 89 -6.51 -0.55 7.91
CA ALA A 89 -7.45 -0.15 8.95
C ALA A 89 -8.91 -0.18 8.46
N LYS A 90 -9.18 0.29 7.23
CA LYS A 90 -10.53 0.23 6.63
C LYS A 90 -11.06 -1.19 6.47
N LEU A 91 -10.19 -2.15 6.15
CA LEU A 91 -10.55 -3.54 5.87
C LEU A 91 -10.44 -4.45 7.10
N GLY A 92 -10.01 -3.91 8.26
CA GLY A 92 -9.77 -4.70 9.47
C GLY A 92 -8.53 -5.58 9.40
N LEU A 93 -7.58 -5.26 8.52
CA LEU A 93 -6.27 -5.92 8.43
C LEU A 93 -5.26 -5.23 9.34
N HIS A 94 -4.28 -5.99 9.82
CA HIS A 94 -3.09 -5.39 10.46
C HIS A 94 -2.20 -4.74 9.40
N CYS A 95 -1.38 -3.77 9.83
CA CYS A 95 -0.38 -3.14 8.98
C CYS A 95 0.97 -3.08 9.70
N VAL A 96 2.01 -3.54 9.02
CA VAL A 96 3.41 -3.41 9.45
C VAL A 96 4.17 -2.56 8.43
N ALA A 97 4.87 -1.55 8.92
CA ALA A 97 5.61 -0.60 8.09
C ALA A 97 7.09 -0.57 8.48
N LEU A 98 7.97 -0.89 7.52
CA LEU A 98 9.41 -0.72 7.65
C LEU A 98 9.80 0.68 7.16
N LEU A 99 10.26 1.53 8.07
CA LEU A 99 10.55 2.94 7.80
C LEU A 99 12.05 3.24 7.86
N GLU A 100 12.52 4.05 6.91
CA GLU A 100 13.86 4.65 6.94
C GLU A 100 13.78 6.18 7.04
N ASN A 101 14.87 6.81 7.52
CA ASN A 101 15.07 8.26 7.45
C ASN A 101 16.08 8.58 6.32
N PRO A 102 15.64 8.65 5.06
CA PRO A 102 16.56 8.70 3.91
C PRO A 102 17.32 10.03 3.80
N ILE A 103 16.83 11.08 4.46
CA ILE A 103 17.46 12.40 4.45
C ILE A 103 18.31 12.66 5.70
N GLY A 104 18.37 11.71 6.65
CA GLY A 104 19.17 11.83 7.86
C GLY A 104 18.84 13.04 8.73
N THR A 105 17.64 13.61 8.60
CA THR A 105 17.27 14.82 9.34
C THR A 105 16.89 14.50 10.77
N THR A 106 17.14 15.44 11.68
CA THR A 106 16.68 15.39 13.07
C THR A 106 15.49 16.33 13.32
N ALA A 107 14.93 16.93 12.26
CA ALA A 107 13.81 17.85 12.37
C ALA A 107 12.57 17.14 12.92
N GLU A 108 12.03 17.65 14.03
CA GLU A 108 10.89 17.06 14.74
C GLU A 108 9.68 16.82 13.82
N ASN A 109 9.30 17.83 13.03
CA ASN A 109 8.18 17.72 12.09
C ASN A 109 8.37 16.59 11.07
N TYR A 110 9.60 16.30 10.66
CA TYR A 110 9.85 15.17 9.77
C TYR A 110 9.68 13.84 10.50
N LEU A 111 10.14 13.75 11.74
CA LEU A 111 10.18 12.52 12.52
C LEU A 111 8.82 12.13 13.13
N THR A 112 7.92 13.08 13.38
CA THR A 112 6.69 12.80 14.13
C THR A 112 5.40 13.34 13.49
N ASN A 113 5.49 14.33 12.58
CA ASN A 113 4.32 14.98 12.01
C ASN A 113 3.97 14.43 10.61
N GLY A 114 2.99 15.03 9.93
CA GLY A 114 2.64 14.71 8.54
C GLY A 114 2.12 13.28 8.37
N ASN A 115 2.67 12.56 7.39
CA ASN A 115 2.26 11.17 7.13
C ASN A 115 2.60 10.27 8.32
N ARG A 116 3.72 10.49 9.00
CA ARG A 116 4.15 9.69 10.16
C ARG A 116 3.14 9.74 11.30
N LEU A 117 2.54 10.91 11.57
CA LEU A 117 1.46 11.05 12.55
C LEU A 117 0.25 10.20 12.20
N LEU A 118 -0.14 10.17 10.93
CA LEU A 118 -1.30 9.40 10.47
C LEU A 118 -1.11 7.89 10.66
N LEU A 119 0.13 7.39 10.54
CA LEU A 119 0.43 5.97 10.78
C LEU A 119 0.11 5.56 12.23
N ASP A 120 0.38 6.42 13.21
CA ASP A 120 0.01 6.16 14.62
C ASP A 120 -1.51 6.13 14.79
N LEU A 121 -2.24 7.06 14.16
CA LEU A 121 -3.71 7.10 14.20
C LEU A 121 -4.35 5.87 13.55
N PHE A 122 -3.69 5.26 12.56
CA PHE A 122 -4.11 3.99 11.96
C PHE A 122 -3.62 2.75 12.73
N ASN A 123 -2.96 2.95 13.88
CA ASN A 123 -2.42 1.89 14.72
C ASN A 123 -1.45 0.96 13.96
N THR A 124 -0.62 1.57 13.10
CA THR A 124 0.38 0.85 12.29
C THR A 124 1.51 0.34 13.17
N GLN A 125 1.91 -0.92 13.02
CA GLN A 125 3.15 -1.42 13.64
C GLN A 125 4.34 -0.90 12.84
N ILE A 126 5.21 -0.12 13.48
CA ILE A 126 6.31 0.55 12.79
C ILE A 126 7.63 -0.05 13.26
N GLU A 127 8.47 -0.43 12.30
CA GLU A 127 9.85 -0.81 12.53
C GLU A 127 10.78 0.12 11.79
N MET A 128 11.82 0.60 12.46
CA MET A 128 12.82 1.46 11.86
C MET A 128 13.98 0.63 11.31
N CYS A 129 14.49 1.01 10.15
CA CYS A 129 15.77 0.53 9.63
C CYS A 129 16.67 1.72 9.25
N ASP A 130 17.99 1.50 9.29
CA ASP A 130 18.96 2.53 8.93
C ASP A 130 18.81 2.95 7.47
N ALA A 131 18.65 1.97 6.58
CA ALA A 131 18.41 2.19 5.16
C ALA A 131 17.69 0.98 4.52
N LEU A 132 16.87 1.27 3.52
CA LEU A 132 16.22 0.29 2.66
C LEU A 132 17.14 -0.09 1.49
N THR A 133 18.27 -0.74 1.80
CA THR A 133 19.32 -1.12 0.82
C THR A 133 18.84 -2.17 -0.18
N ASP A 134 18.04 -3.14 0.29
CA ASP A 134 17.31 -4.10 -0.53
C ASP A 134 15.89 -4.25 0.03
N PRO A 135 14.96 -3.38 -0.39
CA PRO A 135 13.61 -3.35 0.17
C PRO A 135 12.88 -4.70 0.04
N ASP A 136 13.09 -5.44 -1.05
CA ASP A 136 12.42 -6.71 -1.28
C ASP A 136 12.94 -7.76 -0.28
N ALA A 137 14.26 -7.91 -0.14
CA ALA A 137 14.84 -8.85 0.83
C ALA A 137 14.53 -8.49 2.29
N GLN A 138 14.54 -7.19 2.62
CA GLN A 138 14.21 -6.73 3.98
C GLN A 138 12.74 -6.97 4.31
N LEU A 139 11.82 -6.72 3.37
CA LEU A 139 10.40 -7.03 3.55
C LEU A 139 10.13 -8.53 3.67
N GLN A 140 10.84 -9.36 2.90
CA GLN A 140 10.73 -10.82 3.01
C GLN A 140 11.24 -11.34 4.37
N THR A 141 12.33 -10.76 4.87
CA THR A 141 12.87 -11.06 6.20
C THR A 141 11.88 -10.68 7.30
N LEU A 142 11.32 -9.47 7.21
CA LEU A 142 10.27 -8.98 8.11
C LEU A 142 9.06 -9.91 8.09
N ALA A 143 8.56 -10.26 6.91
CA ALA A 143 7.37 -11.07 6.77
C ALA A 143 7.56 -12.50 7.28
N THR A 144 8.71 -13.13 7.02
CA THR A 144 9.03 -14.45 7.57
C THR A 144 8.97 -14.45 9.10
N ARG A 145 9.46 -13.37 9.75
CA ARG A 145 9.39 -13.23 11.21
C ARG A 145 7.96 -13.01 11.71
N ILE A 146 7.14 -12.24 11.00
CA ILE A 146 5.73 -12.01 11.37
C ILE A 146 4.91 -13.30 11.17
N GLU A 147 5.14 -14.04 10.09
CA GLU A 147 4.46 -15.32 9.83
C GLU A 147 4.79 -16.39 10.88
N ALA A 148 6.02 -16.38 11.42
CA ALA A 148 6.41 -17.26 12.51
C ALA A 148 5.58 -17.04 13.81
N GLN A 149 4.86 -15.92 13.91
CA GLN A 149 3.94 -15.63 15.01
C GLN A 149 2.51 -16.12 14.76
N GLY A 150 2.27 -16.82 13.64
CA GLY A 150 0.97 -17.40 13.28
C GLY A 150 0.08 -16.50 12.43
N VAL A 151 0.66 -15.44 11.83
CA VAL A 151 -0.03 -14.41 11.04
C VAL A 151 0.11 -14.71 9.54
N GLN A 152 -0.88 -14.38 8.70
CA GLN A 152 -0.78 -14.50 7.24
C GLN A 152 -0.47 -13.16 6.60
N ALA A 153 0.80 -12.93 6.26
CA ALA A 153 1.27 -11.64 5.77
C ALA A 153 1.46 -11.59 4.25
N LEU A 154 1.32 -10.39 3.68
CA LEU A 154 1.64 -10.12 2.28
C LEU A 154 2.50 -8.84 2.16
N CYS A 155 3.59 -8.93 1.39
CA CYS A 155 4.55 -7.84 1.24
C CYS A 155 4.28 -6.98 -0.01
N ASP A 156 4.17 -5.67 0.17
CA ASP A 156 4.17 -4.67 -0.90
C ASP A 156 5.41 -3.76 -0.80
N SER A 157 6.36 -3.94 -1.71
CA SER A 157 7.54 -3.06 -1.87
C SER A 157 7.27 -1.84 -2.77
N GLY A 158 6.02 -1.58 -3.14
CA GLY A 158 5.60 -0.49 -4.03
C GLY A 158 5.75 -0.79 -5.53
N ARG A 159 6.28 -1.98 -5.87
CA ARG A 159 6.46 -2.48 -7.25
C ARG A 159 5.72 -3.78 -7.55
N ARG A 160 5.61 -4.70 -6.59
CA ARG A 160 4.94 -5.99 -6.75
C ARG A 160 4.54 -6.56 -5.39
N LEU A 161 3.38 -7.22 -5.32
CA LEU A 161 3.10 -8.11 -4.21
C LEU A 161 3.84 -9.42 -4.38
N GLN A 162 4.53 -9.84 -3.33
CA GLN A 162 5.14 -11.16 -3.24
C GLN A 162 4.72 -11.76 -1.90
N ARG A 163 4.33 -13.04 -1.90
CA ARG A 163 4.22 -13.80 -0.64
C ARG A 163 5.58 -13.78 0.06
N ALA A 164 5.55 -13.80 1.39
CA ALA A 164 6.73 -14.19 2.12
C ALA A 164 7.04 -15.66 1.77
N GLY A 165 8.28 -15.96 1.39
CA GLY A 165 8.71 -17.35 1.18
C GLY A 165 8.16 -18.03 -0.08
N GLY A 166 8.49 -17.48 -1.26
CA GLY A 166 8.18 -18.10 -2.55
C GLY A 166 8.67 -19.55 -2.67
N ASN A 167 7.76 -20.50 -2.39
CA ASN A 167 7.64 -21.75 -3.10
C ASN A 167 6.17 -22.16 -3.11
N GLY A 168 5.64 -22.37 -4.32
CA GLY A 168 4.23 -22.63 -4.57
C GLY A 168 3.74 -23.95 -3.96
N ILE A 169 3.34 -23.92 -2.69
CA ILE A 169 2.56 -24.99 -2.08
C ILE A 169 1.28 -24.35 -1.55
N ARG A 170 0.19 -24.51 -2.30
CA ARG A 170 -1.16 -24.42 -1.77
C ARG A 170 -1.23 -25.39 -0.59
N ARG A 171 -1.23 -24.90 0.65
CA ARG A 171 -1.72 -25.71 1.76
C ARG A 171 -3.23 -25.79 1.57
N GLU A 172 -3.68 -26.88 0.97
CA GLU A 172 -5.09 -27.27 1.03
C GLU A 172 -5.52 -27.27 2.49
N ARG A 173 -6.61 -26.54 2.80
CA ARG A 173 -7.26 -26.68 4.12
C ARG A 173 -7.71 -28.15 4.24
N PRO A 174 -7.42 -28.85 5.34
CA PRO A 174 -8.03 -30.15 5.60
C PRO A 174 -9.56 -30.00 5.55
N GLY A 175 -10.19 -30.77 4.67
CA GLY A 175 -11.60 -30.60 4.32
C GLY A 175 -12.52 -30.72 5.52
N ASN A 176 -13.44 -29.77 5.64
CA ASN A 176 -14.67 -29.98 6.40
C ASN A 176 -15.75 -30.43 5.41
N ARG A 177 -15.82 -31.75 5.15
CA ARG A 177 -17.03 -32.35 4.59
C ARG A 177 -18.08 -32.32 5.71
N PRO A 178 -19.28 -31.78 5.49
CA PRO A 178 -20.37 -32.06 6.40
C PRO A 178 -20.72 -33.54 6.26
N ALA A 179 -20.71 -34.24 7.39
CA ALA A 179 -21.42 -35.50 7.52
C ALA A 179 -22.91 -35.19 7.62
N VAL A 180 -23.69 -36.13 7.05
CA VAL A 180 -25.16 -36.20 6.91
C VAL A 180 -25.70 -35.52 5.65
#